data_AF-A0A564TC29-F1
#
_entry.id   AF-A0A564TC29-F1
#
_cell.length_a   1.000
_cell.length_b   1.000
_cell.length_c   1.000
_cell.angle_alpha   90.00
_cell.angle_beta   90.00
_cell.angle_gamma   90.00
#
_symmetry.space_group_name_H-M   'P 1'
#
loop_
_entity.id
_entity.type
_entity.pdbx_description
1 polymer ?
#
loop_
_entity_poly.entity_id
_entity_poly.type
_entity_poly.pdbx_seq_one_letter_code
_entity_poly.pdbx_strand_id
1 'polypeptide(L)'
;MNAIYLKYLRMIRNIHAVTKETLCIKPEEVPYLLSLAQRHFTSPFLFSYMESYPEAVPALKQQSKMIMYQYYQIEHFTELTISLMDESGIPYYLLKGISLASYYPFPEYRKLGDLDLYIPDASALKKAEKVLEDHGFILDPDVSDHHSTYVYTFPKTGRTYILELHFRIVGLYQYEKANRIVDSIFSDSSMIPESQTIGRHTYTVLPPTECVFYMLHHMLKHYLYSGFGIRLLCDFTLYLNARNADIDYDKLHQWCRDSRIIHFYEIIIESCRKYLGLSDSVDPFLCRDNDQTLDDFITKILEDQDMGTVSHSTLVGSGSYKKINLWTYFCEGHLQMKVRFPKLHKCILLWPVLWSITFVCFLWNTHHYRHSTLKDTLADFRNTNSNSQLIKIFENQD
;
A
#
# COMPACT_ATOMS: atom_id res chain seq x y z
N MET A 1 23.61 -6.14 8.07
CA MET A 1 22.33 -6.86 8.23
C MET A 1 22.48 -8.22 8.92
N ASN A 2 21.43 -8.71 9.62
CA ASN A 2 21.36 -10.05 10.23
C ASN A 2 21.41 -11.19 9.19
N ALA A 3 22.15 -12.27 9.47
CA ALA A 3 22.29 -13.43 8.58
C ALA A 3 20.96 -14.16 8.27
N ILE A 4 20.04 -14.24 9.25
CA ILE A 4 18.70 -14.82 9.05
C ILE A 4 17.89 -13.99 8.06
N TYR A 5 17.96 -12.66 8.16
CA TYR A 5 17.25 -11.76 7.24
C TYR A 5 17.78 -11.90 5.82
N LEU A 6 19.10 -11.97 5.65
CA LEU A 6 19.69 -12.19 4.33
C LEU A 6 19.26 -13.54 3.73
N LYS A 7 19.22 -14.59 4.55
CA LYS A 7 18.77 -15.92 4.11
C LYS A 7 17.29 -15.93 3.72
N TYR A 8 16.45 -15.27 4.51
CA TYR A 8 15.03 -15.08 4.21
C TYR A 8 14.81 -14.29 2.91
N LEU A 9 15.52 -13.18 2.72
CA LEU A 9 15.45 -12.38 1.49
C LEU A 9 15.91 -13.18 0.26
N ARG A 10 16.92 -14.04 0.37
CA ARG A 10 17.33 -14.95 -0.71
C ARG A 10 16.25 -15.98 -1.06
N MET A 11 15.50 -16.48 -0.08
CA MET A 11 14.34 -17.35 -0.35
C MET A 11 13.24 -16.62 -1.12
N ILE A 12 12.91 -15.39 -0.70
CA ILE A 12 11.97 -14.54 -1.44
C ILE A 12 12.51 -14.27 -2.85
N ARG A 13 13.81 -13.98 -2.98
CA ARG A 13 14.45 -13.73 -4.27
C ARG A 13 14.29 -14.91 -5.23
N ASN A 14 14.40 -16.12 -4.73
CA ASN A 14 14.29 -17.31 -5.56
C ASN A 14 12.90 -17.57 -6.15
N ILE A 15 11.86 -16.78 -5.81
CA ILE A 15 10.55 -16.90 -6.45
C ILE A 15 10.60 -16.49 -7.93
N HIS A 16 11.45 -15.52 -8.28
CA HIS A 16 11.57 -14.99 -9.64
C HIS A 16 12.87 -15.42 -10.34
N ALA A 17 13.78 -16.09 -9.63
CA ALA A 17 15.05 -16.52 -10.20
C ALA A 17 14.84 -17.66 -11.22
N VAL A 18 15.36 -17.47 -12.44
CA VAL A 18 15.42 -18.53 -13.47
C VAL A 18 16.15 -19.77 -12.94
N THR A 19 17.23 -19.53 -12.19
CA THR A 19 17.97 -20.57 -11.47
C THR A 19 17.85 -20.30 -9.98
N LYS A 20 17.17 -21.19 -9.26
CA LYS A 20 17.01 -21.07 -7.81
C LYS A 20 18.32 -21.40 -7.11
N GLU A 21 18.74 -20.52 -6.23
CA GLU A 21 19.90 -20.77 -5.38
C GLU A 21 19.57 -21.85 -4.35
N THR A 22 20.45 -22.86 -4.21
CA THR A 22 20.35 -23.84 -3.14
C THR A 22 20.79 -23.22 -1.83
N LEU A 23 19.87 -23.15 -0.87
CA LEU A 23 20.14 -22.59 0.46
C LEU A 23 20.21 -23.70 1.51
N CYS A 24 21.31 -23.74 2.26
CA CYS A 24 21.43 -24.61 3.43
C CYS A 24 20.77 -23.93 4.64
N ILE A 25 19.73 -24.55 5.17
CA ILE A 25 19.06 -24.16 6.41
C ILE A 25 19.60 -25.05 7.53
N LYS A 26 19.92 -24.45 8.68
CA LYS A 26 20.24 -25.22 9.88
C LYS A 26 18.99 -25.37 10.76
N PRO A 27 18.80 -26.49 11.48
CA PRO A 27 17.62 -26.69 12.32
C PRO A 27 17.32 -25.53 13.28
N GLU A 28 18.35 -24.89 13.85
CA GLU A 28 18.21 -23.75 14.75
C GLU A 28 17.68 -22.47 14.09
N GLU A 29 17.76 -22.37 12.75
CA GLU A 29 17.30 -21.19 11.99
C GLU A 29 15.81 -21.29 11.63
N VAL A 30 15.26 -22.51 11.61
CA VAL A 30 13.89 -22.81 11.15
C VAL A 30 12.83 -22.01 11.90
N PRO A 31 12.85 -21.90 13.25
CA PRO A 31 11.82 -21.13 13.96
C PRO A 31 11.81 -19.64 13.58
N TYR A 32 12.98 -19.06 13.31
CA TYR A 32 13.10 -17.65 12.94
C TYR A 32 12.61 -17.39 11.52
N LEU A 33 12.98 -18.26 10.58
CA LEU A 33 12.50 -18.17 9.19
C LEU A 33 10.99 -18.40 9.10
N LEU A 34 10.46 -19.36 9.86
CA LEU A 34 9.02 -19.59 9.98
C LEU A 34 8.30 -18.36 10.54
N SER A 35 8.83 -17.74 11.59
CA SER A 35 8.27 -16.52 12.18
C SER A 35 8.21 -15.37 11.17
N LEU A 36 9.28 -15.17 10.38
CA LEU A 36 9.31 -14.17 9.31
C LEU A 36 8.26 -14.49 8.23
N ALA A 37 8.17 -15.76 7.81
CA ALA A 37 7.21 -16.20 6.81
C ALA A 37 5.77 -15.88 7.22
N GLN A 38 5.44 -16.21 8.48
CA GLN A 38 4.11 -15.99 9.03
C GLN A 38 3.81 -14.50 9.18
N ARG A 39 4.76 -13.71 9.69
CA ARG A 39 4.62 -12.26 9.89
C ARG A 39 4.37 -11.51 8.58
N HIS A 40 5.04 -11.92 7.51
CA HIS A 40 4.99 -11.28 6.19
C HIS A 40 4.08 -11.97 5.18
N PHE A 41 3.35 -13.01 5.61
CA PHE A 41 2.47 -13.80 4.74
C PHE A 41 3.17 -14.38 3.50
N THR A 42 4.44 -14.81 3.65
CA THR A 42 5.27 -15.36 2.58
C THR A 42 5.49 -16.87 2.71
N SER A 43 4.70 -17.57 3.53
CA SER A 43 4.78 -19.03 3.67
C SER A 43 4.85 -19.81 2.35
N PRO A 44 4.08 -19.45 1.29
CA PRO A 44 4.19 -20.13 -0.01
C PRO A 44 5.59 -20.07 -0.62
N PHE A 45 6.37 -19.02 -0.35
CA PHE A 45 7.72 -18.85 -0.90
C PHE A 45 8.74 -19.75 -0.20
N LEU A 46 8.48 -20.09 1.07
CA LEU A 46 9.41 -20.85 1.90
C LEU A 46 9.14 -22.35 1.88
N PHE A 47 7.97 -22.79 1.41
CA PHE A 47 7.51 -24.17 1.51
C PHE A 47 8.53 -25.20 0.99
N SER A 48 9.09 -24.99 -0.21
CA SER A 48 10.04 -25.92 -0.83
C SER A 48 11.38 -26.05 -0.08
N TYR A 49 11.72 -25.06 0.77
CA TYR A 49 12.95 -25.12 1.57
C TYR A 49 12.74 -25.84 2.90
N MET A 50 11.48 -26.00 3.32
CA MET A 50 11.13 -26.44 4.67
C MET A 50 10.57 -27.87 4.71
N GLU A 51 10.55 -28.58 3.59
CA GLU A 51 10.03 -29.96 3.49
C GLU A 51 10.79 -30.94 4.40
N SER A 52 12.08 -30.71 4.60
CA SER A 52 12.93 -31.52 5.49
C SER A 52 12.74 -31.23 6.98
N TYR A 53 11.88 -30.28 7.36
CA TYR A 53 11.61 -29.85 8.74
C TYR A 53 10.13 -30.05 9.10
N PRO A 54 9.72 -31.25 9.51
CA PRO A 54 8.32 -31.61 9.75
C PRO A 54 7.60 -30.68 10.74
N GLU A 55 8.31 -30.05 11.66
CA GLU A 55 7.80 -29.09 12.63
C GLU A 55 7.32 -27.78 12.00
N ALA A 56 7.89 -27.34 10.87
CA ALA A 56 7.53 -26.09 10.20
C ALA A 56 6.41 -26.28 9.18
N VAL A 57 6.33 -27.47 8.57
CA VAL A 57 5.41 -27.77 7.47
C VAL A 57 3.93 -27.48 7.80
N PRO A 58 3.37 -27.87 8.97
CA PRO A 58 1.96 -27.61 9.28
C PRO A 58 1.61 -26.12 9.25
N ALA A 59 2.46 -25.28 9.84
CA ALA A 59 2.25 -23.83 9.93
C ALA A 59 2.32 -23.16 8.55
N LEU A 60 3.34 -23.50 7.76
CA LEU A 60 3.48 -22.98 6.38
C LEU A 60 2.32 -23.42 5.50
N LYS A 61 1.90 -24.69 5.61
CA LYS A 61 0.79 -25.24 4.86
C LYS A 61 -0.54 -24.56 5.23
N GLN A 62 -0.76 -24.29 6.51
CA GLN A 62 -1.96 -23.60 6.99
C GLN A 62 -2.04 -22.18 6.40
N GLN A 63 -0.98 -21.38 6.53
CA GLN A 63 -0.98 -20.02 6.00
C GLN A 63 -1.09 -20.02 4.47
N SER A 64 -0.40 -20.93 3.77
CA SER A 64 -0.48 -21.04 2.31
C SER A 64 -1.89 -21.35 1.83
N LYS A 65 -2.59 -22.30 2.48
CA LYS A 65 -4.00 -22.61 2.18
C LYS A 65 -4.91 -21.41 2.41
N MET A 66 -4.69 -20.66 3.49
CA MET A 66 -5.47 -19.47 3.80
C MET A 66 -5.28 -18.38 2.74
N ILE A 67 -4.04 -18.13 2.30
CA ILE A 67 -3.73 -17.15 1.24
C ILE A 67 -4.40 -17.57 -0.07
N MET A 68 -4.23 -18.83 -0.48
CA MET A 68 -4.86 -19.35 -1.71
C MET A 68 -6.38 -19.27 -1.65
N TYR A 69 -6.97 -19.59 -0.50
CA TYR A 69 -8.41 -19.47 -0.32
C TYR A 69 -8.88 -18.02 -0.42
N GLN A 70 -8.15 -17.10 0.23
CA GLN A 70 -8.44 -15.67 0.19
C GLN A 70 -8.30 -15.09 -1.22
N TYR A 71 -7.36 -15.60 -2.03
CA TYR A 71 -7.19 -15.20 -3.42
C TYR A 71 -8.51 -15.36 -4.21
N TYR A 72 -9.06 -16.58 -4.26
CA TYR A 72 -10.29 -16.85 -5.02
C TYR A 72 -11.52 -16.12 -4.46
N GLN A 73 -11.52 -15.83 -3.16
CA GLN A 73 -12.58 -15.05 -2.54
C GLN A 73 -12.55 -13.59 -2.99
N ILE A 74 -11.37 -12.97 -2.99
CA ILE A 74 -11.20 -11.59 -3.44
C ILE A 74 -11.36 -11.50 -4.96
N GLU A 75 -10.90 -12.49 -5.72
CA GLU A 75 -11.16 -12.58 -7.15
C GLU A 75 -12.67 -12.58 -7.42
N HIS A 76 -13.44 -13.45 -6.75
CA HIS A 76 -14.89 -13.48 -6.91
C HIS A 76 -15.57 -12.16 -6.49
N PHE A 77 -15.13 -11.54 -5.39
CA PHE A 77 -15.63 -10.23 -4.97
C PHE A 77 -15.30 -9.12 -5.98
N THR A 78 -14.13 -9.20 -6.59
CA THR A 78 -13.71 -8.31 -7.68
C THR A 78 -14.60 -8.49 -8.90
N GLU A 79 -14.79 -9.73 -9.38
CA GLU A 79 -15.67 -10.02 -10.53
C GLU A 79 -17.10 -9.51 -10.30
N LEU A 80 -17.66 -9.71 -9.09
CA LEU A 80 -18.97 -9.21 -8.73
C LEU A 80 -19.03 -7.67 -8.80
N THR A 81 -18.09 -6.99 -8.17
CA THR A 81 -18.07 -5.53 -8.09
C THR A 81 -17.88 -4.91 -9.48
N ILE A 82 -16.98 -5.47 -10.28
CA ILE A 82 -16.72 -5.01 -11.64
C ILE A 82 -17.92 -5.24 -12.56
N SER A 83 -18.61 -6.38 -12.44
CA SER A 83 -19.83 -6.63 -13.22
C SER A 83 -20.88 -5.52 -12.99
N LEU A 84 -21.03 -5.05 -11.74
CA LEU A 84 -21.91 -3.92 -11.44
C LEU A 84 -21.47 -2.61 -12.11
N MET A 85 -20.16 -2.36 -12.20
CA MET A 85 -19.61 -1.18 -12.87
C MET A 85 -19.86 -1.26 -14.38
N ASP A 86 -19.55 -2.40 -14.99
CA ASP A 86 -19.68 -2.64 -16.43
C ASP A 86 -21.14 -2.58 -16.89
N GLU A 87 -22.05 -3.29 -16.21
CA GLU A 87 -23.48 -3.27 -16.50
C GLU A 87 -24.09 -1.87 -16.36
N SER A 88 -23.52 -1.06 -15.46
CA SER A 88 -23.93 0.33 -15.25
C SER A 88 -23.20 1.32 -16.17
N GLY A 89 -22.22 0.88 -16.98
CA GLY A 89 -21.39 1.76 -17.81
C GLY A 89 -20.61 2.79 -16.99
N ILE A 90 -20.00 2.36 -15.88
CA ILE A 90 -19.20 3.19 -14.98
C ILE A 90 -17.72 2.90 -15.23
N PRO A 91 -16.93 3.87 -15.73
CA PRO A 91 -15.49 3.67 -15.90
C PRO A 91 -14.80 3.59 -14.54
N TYR A 92 -13.81 2.71 -14.43
CA TYR A 92 -13.01 2.50 -13.23
C TYR A 92 -11.58 2.12 -13.61
N TYR A 93 -10.68 2.18 -12.63
CA TYR A 93 -9.35 1.57 -12.68
C TYR A 93 -9.21 0.58 -11.53
N LEU A 94 -8.93 -0.68 -11.83
CA LEU A 94 -8.59 -1.68 -10.83
C LEU A 94 -7.17 -1.43 -10.32
N LEU A 95 -7.02 -1.26 -9.02
CA LEU A 95 -5.71 -1.06 -8.38
C LEU A 95 -5.28 -2.32 -7.62
N LYS A 96 -3.97 -2.55 -7.55
CA LYS A 96 -3.33 -3.56 -6.69
C LYS A 96 -3.95 -4.96 -6.85
N GLY A 97 -4.39 -5.57 -5.74
CA GLY A 97 -5.20 -6.78 -5.72
C GLY A 97 -4.76 -7.90 -6.66
N ILE A 98 -5.74 -8.40 -7.43
CA ILE A 98 -5.55 -9.45 -8.44
C ILE A 98 -4.69 -8.98 -9.63
N SER A 99 -4.69 -7.67 -9.94
CA SER A 99 -3.89 -7.09 -11.01
C SER A 99 -2.39 -7.29 -10.76
N LEU A 100 -1.91 -6.94 -9.56
CA LEU A 100 -0.51 -7.18 -9.18
C LEU A 100 -0.22 -8.67 -8.93
N ALA A 101 -1.20 -9.43 -8.44
CA ALA A 101 -1.05 -10.88 -8.25
C ALA A 101 -0.71 -11.62 -9.55
N SER A 102 -1.23 -11.16 -10.69
CA SER A 102 -0.98 -11.80 -11.99
C SER A 102 0.50 -11.84 -12.42
N TYR A 103 1.36 -11.02 -11.81
CA TYR A 103 2.81 -11.01 -12.06
C TYR A 103 3.60 -11.99 -11.18
N TYR A 104 2.95 -12.63 -10.21
CA TYR A 104 3.59 -13.68 -9.42
C TYR A 104 3.69 -14.98 -10.23
N PRO A 105 4.71 -15.83 -9.98
CA PRO A 105 4.81 -17.15 -10.63
C PRO A 105 3.53 -18.00 -10.44
N PHE A 106 2.89 -17.84 -9.29
CA PHE A 106 1.56 -18.34 -8.99
C PHE A 106 0.78 -17.18 -8.34
N PRO A 107 -0.29 -16.68 -8.97
CA PRO A 107 -1.06 -15.55 -8.44
C PRO A 107 -1.54 -15.74 -7.01
N GLU A 108 -1.86 -16.98 -6.65
CA GLU A 108 -2.35 -17.39 -5.34
C GLU A 108 -1.29 -17.33 -4.24
N TYR A 109 -0.02 -17.04 -4.57
CA TYR A 109 0.99 -16.80 -3.55
C TYR A 109 0.94 -15.38 -2.98
N ARG A 110 0.27 -14.45 -3.68
CA ARG A 110 0.11 -13.08 -3.20
C ARG A 110 -1.06 -13.00 -2.22
N LYS A 111 -0.78 -12.56 -0.99
CA LYS A 111 -1.83 -12.24 -0.01
C LYS A 111 -2.66 -11.03 -0.47
N LEU A 112 -3.95 -11.28 -0.69
CA LEU A 112 -4.96 -10.25 -1.00
C LEU A 112 -5.69 -9.83 0.29
N GLY A 113 -6.21 -8.59 0.35
CA GLY A 113 -6.90 -8.06 1.52
C GLY A 113 -8.24 -7.44 1.15
N ASP A 114 -8.17 -6.33 0.46
CA ASP A 114 -9.23 -5.45 -0.01
C ASP A 114 -9.30 -5.43 -1.54
N LEU A 115 -10.41 -4.87 -2.05
CA LEU A 115 -10.56 -4.46 -3.44
C LEU A 115 -10.41 -2.93 -3.51
N ASP A 116 -9.47 -2.44 -4.31
CA ASP A 116 -9.26 -1.02 -4.56
C ASP A 116 -9.71 -0.67 -5.99
N LEU A 117 -10.67 0.24 -6.12
CA LEU A 117 -11.09 0.80 -7.40
C LEU A 117 -10.88 2.30 -7.41
N TYR A 118 -10.38 2.85 -8.52
CA TYR A 118 -10.24 4.30 -8.70
C TYR A 118 -11.19 4.83 -9.77
N ILE A 119 -11.95 5.87 -9.41
CA ILE A 119 -12.87 6.58 -10.28
C ILE A 119 -12.58 8.09 -10.18
N PRO A 120 -11.79 8.66 -11.12
CA PRO A 120 -11.41 10.06 -11.09
C PRO A 120 -12.58 11.02 -11.39
N ASP A 121 -13.54 10.58 -12.20
CA ASP A 121 -14.71 11.40 -12.55
C ASP A 121 -15.73 11.43 -11.41
N ALA A 122 -16.01 12.63 -10.90
CA ALA A 122 -16.92 12.83 -9.77
C ALA A 122 -18.37 12.42 -10.07
N SER A 123 -18.80 12.48 -11.34
CA SER A 123 -20.15 12.09 -11.73
C SER A 123 -20.31 10.56 -11.78
N ALA A 124 -19.31 9.87 -12.34
CA ALA A 124 -19.20 8.41 -12.36
C ALA A 124 -19.04 7.85 -10.94
N LEU A 125 -18.23 8.49 -10.09
CA LEU A 125 -18.06 8.11 -8.69
C LEU A 125 -19.41 8.12 -7.96
N LYS A 126 -20.15 9.23 -8.03
CA LYS A 126 -21.47 9.34 -7.38
C LYS A 126 -22.47 8.30 -7.89
N LYS A 127 -22.38 7.97 -9.19
CA LYS A 127 -23.18 6.90 -9.79
C LYS A 127 -22.76 5.53 -9.23
N ALA A 128 -21.46 5.28 -9.07
CA ALA A 128 -20.92 4.05 -8.49
C ALA A 128 -21.35 3.87 -7.03
N GLU A 129 -21.23 4.90 -6.19
CA GLU A 129 -21.71 4.90 -4.80
C GLU A 129 -23.18 4.49 -4.72
N LYS A 130 -24.03 5.09 -5.56
CA LYS A 130 -25.45 4.74 -5.63
C LYS A 130 -25.68 3.28 -6.06
N VAL A 131 -24.98 2.82 -7.10
CA VAL A 131 -25.10 1.43 -7.59
C VAL A 131 -24.68 0.44 -6.50
N LEU A 132 -23.59 0.70 -5.79
CA LEU A 132 -23.10 -0.13 -4.70
C LEU A 132 -24.14 -0.22 -3.56
N GLU A 133 -24.66 0.92 -3.11
CA GLU A 133 -25.69 0.98 -2.05
C GLU A 133 -26.98 0.25 -2.45
N ASP A 134 -27.44 0.44 -3.69
CA ASP A 134 -28.63 -0.25 -4.24
C ASP A 134 -28.41 -1.79 -4.30
N HIS A 135 -27.16 -2.27 -4.32
CA HIS A 135 -26.78 -3.70 -4.34
C HIS A 135 -26.30 -4.23 -2.99
N GLY A 136 -26.54 -3.51 -1.89
CA GLY A 136 -26.31 -4.00 -0.53
C GLY A 136 -24.89 -3.84 -0.02
N PHE A 137 -24.07 -3.02 -0.67
CA PHE A 137 -22.83 -2.53 -0.08
C PHE A 137 -23.18 -1.47 0.97
N ILE A 138 -22.53 -1.55 2.14
CA ILE A 138 -22.77 -0.65 3.26
C ILE A 138 -21.59 0.30 3.39
N LEU A 139 -21.85 1.60 3.32
CA LEU A 139 -20.83 2.63 3.52
C LEU A 139 -20.31 2.59 4.97
N ASP A 140 -18.99 2.49 5.12
CA ASP A 140 -18.31 2.69 6.39
C ASP A 140 -18.36 4.19 6.77
N PRO A 141 -18.79 4.56 7.99
CA PRO A 141 -18.88 5.95 8.41
C PRO A 141 -17.53 6.65 8.58
N ASP A 142 -16.40 5.92 8.60
CA ASP A 142 -15.08 6.53 8.68
C ASP A 142 -14.74 7.33 7.41
N VAL A 143 -14.28 8.57 7.62
CA VAL A 143 -13.96 9.50 6.54
C VAL A 143 -12.50 9.36 6.17
N SER A 144 -12.25 9.09 4.89
CA SER A 144 -10.93 9.13 4.27
C SER A 144 -10.80 10.32 3.32
N ASP A 145 -9.58 10.79 3.12
CA ASP A 145 -9.25 11.94 2.26
C ASP A 145 -9.09 11.57 0.78
N HIS A 146 -9.25 10.30 0.43
CA HIS A 146 -9.01 9.81 -0.93
C HIS A 146 -9.89 8.62 -1.38
N HIS A 147 -10.65 7.98 -0.48
CA HIS A 147 -11.64 6.95 -0.85
C HIS A 147 -12.87 6.99 0.06
N SER A 148 -13.96 6.37 -0.42
CA SER A 148 -15.08 5.91 0.39
C SER A 148 -14.88 4.41 0.65
N THR A 149 -15.06 3.95 1.88
CA THR A 149 -14.93 2.51 2.21
C THR A 149 -16.30 1.87 2.25
N TYR A 150 -16.50 0.80 1.49
CA TYR A 150 -17.71 0.01 1.48
C TYR A 150 -17.46 -1.40 2.00
N VAL A 151 -18.44 -1.93 2.70
CA VAL A 151 -18.43 -3.27 3.25
C VAL A 151 -19.52 -4.09 2.59
N TYR A 152 -19.17 -5.25 2.04
CA TYR A 152 -20.12 -6.17 1.43
C TYR A 152 -20.09 -7.52 2.13
N THR A 153 -21.26 -7.99 2.58
CA THR A 153 -21.39 -9.30 3.23
C THR A 153 -22.13 -10.27 2.32
N PHE A 154 -21.45 -11.31 1.86
CA PHE A 154 -22.06 -12.33 0.99
C PHE A 154 -23.14 -13.11 1.76
N PRO A 155 -24.43 -13.01 1.38
CA PRO A 155 -25.52 -13.60 2.17
C PRO A 155 -25.39 -15.10 2.38
N LYS A 156 -24.83 -15.82 1.39
CA LYS A 156 -24.65 -17.28 1.44
C LYS A 156 -23.60 -17.75 2.44
N THR A 157 -22.58 -16.93 2.70
CA THR A 157 -21.43 -17.33 3.52
C THR A 157 -21.29 -16.53 4.81
N GLY A 158 -21.99 -15.40 4.92
CA GLY A 158 -21.83 -14.43 6.02
C GLY A 158 -20.45 -13.77 6.03
N ARG A 159 -19.63 -13.95 4.99
CA ARG A 159 -18.30 -13.35 4.91
C ARG A 159 -18.36 -11.94 4.36
N THR A 160 -17.54 -11.10 4.97
CA THR A 160 -17.49 -9.67 4.73
C THR A 160 -16.19 -9.29 4.03
N TYR A 161 -16.30 -8.43 3.02
CA TYR A 161 -15.18 -7.93 2.23
C TYR A 161 -15.23 -6.41 2.15
N ILE A 162 -14.06 -5.81 1.97
CA ILE A 162 -13.86 -4.37 1.95
C ILE A 162 -13.56 -3.93 0.52
N LEU A 163 -14.29 -2.92 0.06
CA LEU A 163 -14.03 -2.16 -1.16
C LEU A 163 -13.59 -0.75 -0.76
N GLU A 164 -12.39 -0.36 -1.18
CA GLU A 164 -11.94 1.05 -1.14
C GLU A 164 -12.23 1.68 -2.51
N LEU A 165 -13.26 2.54 -2.56
CA LEU A 165 -13.65 3.28 -3.75
C LEU A 165 -12.94 4.64 -3.77
N HIS A 166 -11.79 4.68 -4.43
CA HIS A 166 -10.93 5.85 -4.52
C HIS A 166 -11.53 6.92 -5.43
N PHE A 167 -11.65 8.13 -4.90
CA PHE A 167 -11.91 9.36 -5.65
C PHE A 167 -10.65 10.19 -5.86
N ARG A 168 -9.57 9.84 -5.15
CA ARG A 168 -8.22 10.33 -5.36
C ARG A 168 -7.25 9.17 -5.22
N ILE A 169 -6.20 9.14 -6.03
CA ILE A 169 -5.32 7.96 -6.11
C ILE A 169 -4.59 7.68 -4.78
N VAL A 170 -4.23 8.72 -4.03
CA VAL A 170 -3.60 8.64 -2.71
C VAL A 170 -4.06 9.77 -1.79
N GLY A 171 -3.78 9.62 -0.48
CA GLY A 171 -4.09 10.65 0.53
C GLY A 171 -3.27 11.92 0.38
N LEU A 172 -3.71 13.00 1.03
CA LEU A 172 -3.09 14.33 0.95
C LEU A 172 -1.78 14.37 1.73
N TYR A 173 -0.75 14.90 1.09
CA TYR A 173 0.51 15.28 1.73
C TYR A 173 0.42 16.69 2.29
N GLN A 174 1.27 17.02 3.27
CA GLN A 174 1.45 18.42 3.70
C GLN A 174 2.07 19.28 2.59
N TYR A 175 2.87 18.65 1.71
CA TYR A 175 3.49 19.33 0.60
C TYR A 175 2.52 19.51 -0.56
N GLU A 176 1.89 20.68 -0.61
CA GLU A 176 0.82 21.00 -1.58
C GLU A 176 1.25 20.86 -3.06
N LYS A 177 2.52 21.11 -3.40
CA LYS A 177 2.99 20.92 -4.78
C LYS A 177 2.91 19.44 -5.19
N ALA A 178 3.27 18.50 -4.31
CA ALA A 178 3.10 17.06 -4.60
C ALA A 178 1.63 16.71 -4.82
N ASN A 179 0.71 17.26 -4.02
CA ASN A 179 -0.72 17.03 -4.22
C ASN A 179 -1.17 17.45 -5.63
N ARG A 180 -0.79 18.66 -6.07
CA ARG A 180 -1.13 19.17 -7.41
C ARG A 180 -0.56 18.32 -8.55
N ILE A 181 0.66 17.79 -8.37
CA ILE A 181 1.29 16.92 -9.38
C ILE A 181 0.53 15.60 -9.48
N VAL A 182 0.26 14.96 -8.33
CA VAL A 182 -0.56 13.73 -8.26
C VAL A 182 -1.92 13.97 -8.91
N ASP A 183 -2.63 15.02 -8.53
CA ASP A 183 -3.97 15.31 -9.07
C ASP A 183 -3.94 15.58 -10.58
N SER A 184 -2.87 16.22 -11.08
CA SER A 184 -2.69 16.49 -12.50
C SER A 184 -2.41 15.22 -13.31
N ILE A 185 -1.61 14.29 -12.77
CA ILE A 185 -1.24 13.04 -13.44
C ILE A 185 -2.44 12.10 -13.52
N PHE A 186 -3.15 11.94 -12.40
CA PHE A 186 -4.26 10.99 -12.29
C PHE A 186 -5.63 11.60 -12.63
N SER A 187 -5.66 12.79 -13.25
CA SER A 187 -6.92 13.36 -13.73
C SER A 187 -7.53 12.51 -14.84
N ASP A 188 -8.86 12.50 -14.94
CA ASP A 188 -9.60 11.74 -15.95
C ASP A 188 -9.15 12.05 -17.39
N SER A 189 -8.81 13.32 -17.66
CA SER A 189 -8.32 13.76 -18.98
C SER A 189 -6.85 13.47 -19.27
N SER A 190 -6.07 13.05 -18.26
CA SER A 190 -4.61 12.90 -18.36
C SER A 190 -4.15 11.47 -18.66
N MET A 191 -5.01 10.48 -18.40
CA MET A 191 -4.66 9.07 -18.49
C MET A 191 -5.32 8.40 -19.69
N ILE A 192 -4.55 7.52 -20.34
CA ILE A 192 -5.09 6.61 -21.35
C ILE A 192 -5.27 5.25 -20.66
N PRO A 193 -6.51 4.75 -20.52
CA PRO A 193 -6.75 3.49 -19.83
C PRO A 193 -6.03 2.32 -20.50
N GLU A 194 -5.41 1.46 -19.69
CA GLU A 194 -4.85 0.20 -20.15
C GLU A 194 -5.79 -0.96 -19.82
N SER A 195 -5.80 -2.00 -20.65
CA SER A 195 -6.56 -3.22 -20.39
C SER A 195 -5.63 -4.36 -19.98
N GLN A 196 -5.96 -5.04 -18.89
CA GLN A 196 -5.27 -6.24 -18.42
C GLN A 196 -6.26 -7.40 -18.35
N THR A 197 -5.95 -8.52 -19.01
CA THR A 197 -6.78 -9.73 -18.94
C THR A 197 -6.24 -10.65 -17.85
N ILE A 198 -7.09 -11.01 -16.88
CA ILE A 198 -6.77 -11.91 -15.77
C ILE A 198 -7.85 -13.00 -15.76
N GLY A 199 -7.42 -14.24 -15.97
CA GLY A 199 -8.35 -15.35 -16.19
C GLY A 199 -9.24 -15.09 -17.41
N ARG A 200 -10.55 -14.95 -17.19
CA ARG A 200 -11.57 -14.75 -18.23
C ARG A 200 -12.08 -13.31 -18.34
N HIS A 201 -11.65 -12.42 -17.45
CA HIS A 201 -12.12 -11.05 -17.37
C HIS A 201 -11.02 -10.10 -17.83
N THR A 202 -11.42 -9.02 -18.50
CA THR A 202 -10.54 -7.92 -18.88
C THR A 202 -10.88 -6.72 -18.02
N TYR A 203 -9.86 -6.19 -17.35
CA TYR A 203 -10.00 -5.08 -16.41
C TYR A 203 -9.32 -3.85 -16.97
N THR A 204 -9.93 -2.68 -16.73
CA THR A 204 -9.23 -1.41 -16.91
C THR A 204 -8.26 -1.20 -15.74
N VAL A 205 -6.99 -0.94 -16.04
CA VAL A 205 -5.90 -0.71 -15.07
C VAL A 205 -5.14 0.56 -15.41
N LEU A 206 -4.32 1.03 -14.47
CA LEU A 206 -3.45 2.18 -14.70
C LEU A 206 -2.40 1.87 -15.79
N PRO A 207 -2.08 2.83 -16.66
CA PRO A 207 -0.94 2.69 -17.57
C PRO A 207 0.39 2.53 -16.80
N PRO A 208 1.45 1.97 -17.39
CA PRO A 208 2.52 1.36 -16.60
C PRO A 208 3.36 2.36 -15.82
N THR A 209 3.64 3.51 -16.41
CA THR A 209 4.38 4.60 -15.76
C THR A 209 3.60 5.15 -14.56
N GLU A 210 2.30 5.38 -14.74
CA GLU A 210 1.35 5.84 -13.72
C GLU A 210 1.18 4.78 -12.62
N CYS A 211 1.17 3.49 -12.96
CA CYS A 211 1.12 2.39 -12.01
C CYS A 211 2.36 2.37 -11.10
N VAL A 212 3.57 2.51 -11.66
CA VAL A 212 4.82 2.59 -10.88
C VAL A 212 4.79 3.79 -9.94
N PHE A 213 4.38 4.96 -10.44
CA PHE A 213 4.27 6.17 -9.62
C PHE A 213 3.24 6.01 -8.49
N TYR A 214 2.10 5.36 -8.78
CA TYR A 214 1.11 4.99 -7.78
C TYR A 214 1.66 4.04 -6.71
N MET A 215 2.37 2.98 -7.10
CA MET A 215 2.97 2.02 -6.15
C MET A 215 3.98 2.70 -5.23
N LEU A 216 4.77 3.65 -5.74
CA LEU A 216 5.68 4.46 -4.93
C LEU A 216 4.91 5.31 -3.91
N HIS A 217 3.86 6.00 -4.35
CA HIS A 217 3.04 6.79 -3.44
C HIS A 217 2.32 5.92 -2.41
N HIS A 218 1.88 4.71 -2.76
CA HIS A 218 1.27 3.76 -1.84
C HIS A 218 2.27 3.28 -0.77
N MET A 219 3.48 2.86 -1.17
CA MET A 219 4.54 2.49 -0.23
C MET A 219 4.96 3.68 0.64
N LEU A 220 5.09 4.86 0.05
CA LEU A 220 5.40 6.10 0.76
C LEU A 220 4.33 6.40 1.81
N LYS A 221 3.06 6.24 1.43
CA LYS A 221 1.92 6.40 2.31
C LYS A 221 2.12 5.53 3.56
N HIS A 222 2.25 4.23 3.36
CA HIS A 222 2.46 3.31 4.47
C HIS A 222 3.72 3.61 5.28
N TYR A 223 4.83 3.95 4.61
CA TYR A 223 6.10 4.28 5.25
C TYR A 223 5.98 5.47 6.23
N LEU A 224 5.16 6.47 5.90
CA LEU A 224 4.93 7.64 6.74
C LEU A 224 3.93 7.37 7.89
N TYR A 225 3.02 6.40 7.75
CA TYR A 225 1.88 6.24 8.67
C TYR A 225 1.91 5.01 9.57
N SER A 226 2.23 3.83 9.02
CA SER A 226 2.04 2.56 9.73
C SER A 226 3.19 1.57 9.53
N GLY A 227 4.09 1.81 8.58
CA GLY A 227 5.00 0.80 8.03
C GLY A 227 4.30 -0.09 7.00
N PHE A 228 5.09 -0.87 6.27
CA PHE A 228 4.60 -1.90 5.35
C PHE A 228 5.56 -3.09 5.33
N GLY A 229 5.04 -4.28 5.01
CA GLY A 229 5.87 -5.47 4.90
C GLY A 229 6.43 -5.72 3.49
N ILE A 230 7.24 -6.77 3.38
CA ILE A 230 8.03 -7.09 2.19
C ILE A 230 7.21 -7.31 0.90
N ARG A 231 5.90 -7.61 1.04
CA ARG A 231 4.98 -7.83 -0.08
C ARG A 231 4.94 -6.66 -1.06
N LEU A 232 4.91 -5.41 -0.59
CA LEU A 232 4.85 -4.26 -1.50
C LEU A 232 6.12 -4.13 -2.36
N LEU A 233 7.29 -4.49 -1.80
CA LEU A 233 8.54 -4.53 -2.56
C LEU A 233 8.56 -5.72 -3.55
N CYS A 234 7.94 -6.86 -3.18
CA CYS A 234 7.77 -7.99 -4.09
C CYS A 234 6.89 -7.62 -5.29
N ASP A 235 5.73 -7.00 -5.01
CA ASP A 235 4.82 -6.47 -6.04
C ASP A 235 5.57 -5.54 -6.99
N PHE A 236 6.31 -4.58 -6.44
CA PHE A 236 7.07 -3.58 -7.20
C PHE A 236 8.14 -4.25 -8.07
N THR A 237 8.87 -5.21 -7.51
CA THR A 237 9.93 -5.91 -8.24
C THR A 237 9.39 -6.74 -9.40
N LEU A 238 8.33 -7.51 -9.17
CA LEU A 238 7.71 -8.36 -10.18
C LEU A 238 7.08 -7.52 -11.29
N TYR A 239 6.39 -6.43 -10.94
CA TYR A 239 5.78 -5.53 -11.90
C TYR A 239 6.82 -4.88 -12.81
N LEU A 240 7.89 -4.30 -12.22
CA LEU A 240 8.95 -3.64 -12.99
C LEU A 240 9.70 -4.62 -13.90
N ASN A 241 10.02 -5.83 -13.41
CA ASN A 241 10.66 -6.85 -14.25
C ASN A 241 9.79 -7.24 -15.45
N ALA A 242 8.47 -7.27 -15.29
CA ALA A 242 7.54 -7.63 -16.36
C ALA A 242 7.23 -6.49 -17.33
N ARG A 243 7.15 -5.25 -16.83
CA ARG A 243 6.69 -4.06 -17.59
C ARG A 243 7.81 -3.06 -17.93
N ASN A 244 9.08 -3.42 -17.70
CA ASN A 244 10.24 -2.53 -17.90
C ASN A 244 10.22 -1.77 -19.24
N ALA A 245 9.85 -2.45 -20.33
CA ALA A 245 9.84 -1.86 -21.68
C ALA A 245 8.71 -0.84 -21.91
N ASP A 246 7.66 -0.85 -21.08
CA ASP A 246 6.47 -0.01 -21.23
C ASP A 246 6.50 1.21 -20.29
N ILE A 247 7.55 1.35 -19.47
CA ILE A 247 7.69 2.42 -18.48
C ILE A 247 8.55 3.54 -19.05
N ASP A 248 8.00 4.76 -19.00
CA ASP A 248 8.73 5.99 -19.33
C ASP A 248 9.48 6.48 -18.09
N TYR A 249 10.74 6.04 -17.97
CA TYR A 249 11.59 6.38 -16.82
C TYR A 249 11.93 7.87 -16.74
N ASP A 250 12.05 8.57 -17.87
CA ASP A 250 12.32 10.02 -17.88
C ASP A 250 11.14 10.79 -17.27
N LYS A 251 9.91 10.42 -17.68
CA LYS A 251 8.67 10.98 -17.12
C LYS A 251 8.53 10.64 -15.64
N LEU A 252 8.76 9.39 -15.26
CA LEU A 252 8.70 8.94 -13.86
C LEU A 252 9.69 9.71 -12.98
N HIS A 253 10.94 9.86 -13.41
CA HIS A 253 11.95 10.62 -12.69
C HIS A 253 11.54 12.08 -12.51
N GLN A 254 10.96 12.69 -13.55
CA GLN A 254 10.49 14.06 -13.47
C GLN A 254 9.39 14.22 -12.42
N TRP A 255 8.40 13.32 -12.42
CA TRP A 255 7.34 13.30 -11.40
C TRP A 255 7.87 13.09 -9.99
N CYS A 256 8.83 12.18 -9.81
CA CYS A 256 9.46 11.92 -8.53
C CYS A 256 10.27 13.14 -8.02
N ARG A 257 10.99 13.84 -8.91
CA ARG A 257 11.70 15.08 -8.57
C ARG A 257 10.73 16.20 -8.18
N ASP A 258 9.72 16.43 -9.00
CA ASP A 258 8.75 17.51 -8.78
C ASP A 258 7.92 17.29 -7.50
N SER A 259 7.66 16.02 -7.17
CA SER A 259 6.96 15.61 -5.95
C SER A 259 7.88 15.46 -4.73
N ARG A 260 9.20 15.65 -4.88
CA ARG A 260 10.23 15.49 -3.84
C ARG A 260 10.29 14.09 -3.22
N ILE A 261 10.04 13.06 -4.02
CA ILE A 261 10.12 11.65 -3.62
C ILE A 261 11.24 10.87 -4.35
N ILE A 262 12.09 11.55 -5.14
CA ILE A 262 13.15 10.89 -5.93
C ILE A 262 14.10 10.04 -5.07
N HIS A 263 14.48 10.52 -3.89
CA HIS A 263 15.35 9.76 -2.99
C HIS A 263 14.63 8.52 -2.40
N PHE A 264 13.32 8.62 -2.17
CA PHE A 264 12.53 7.45 -1.78
C PHE A 264 12.49 6.42 -2.92
N TYR A 265 12.31 6.87 -4.16
CA TYR A 265 12.38 6.01 -5.35
C TYR A 265 13.74 5.30 -5.47
N GLU A 266 14.84 6.04 -5.28
CA GLU A 266 16.21 5.50 -5.27
C GLU A 266 16.39 4.35 -4.28
N ILE A 267 16.01 4.57 -3.02
CA ILE A 267 16.11 3.55 -1.97
C ILE A 267 15.28 2.31 -2.32
N ILE A 268 14.06 2.49 -2.86
CA ILE A 268 13.19 1.37 -3.23
C ILE A 268 13.82 0.55 -4.36
N ILE A 269 14.27 1.20 -5.46
CA ILE A 269 14.88 0.52 -6.60
C ILE A 269 16.14 -0.23 -6.20
N GLU A 270 17.07 0.42 -5.50
CA GLU A 270 18.32 -0.21 -5.09
C GLU A 270 18.09 -1.35 -4.08
N SER A 271 17.12 -1.21 -3.17
CA SER A 271 16.75 -2.30 -2.26
C SER A 271 16.16 -3.50 -3.01
N CYS A 272 15.28 -3.26 -3.98
CA CYS A 272 14.70 -4.31 -4.81
C CYS A 272 15.76 -5.01 -5.66
N ARG A 273 16.72 -4.27 -6.22
CA ARG A 273 17.85 -4.82 -6.99
C ARG A 273 18.77 -5.67 -6.11
N LYS A 274 19.16 -5.15 -4.95
CA LYS A 274 20.10 -5.81 -4.03
C LYS A 274 19.52 -7.08 -3.41
N TYR A 275 18.27 -7.07 -2.95
CA TYR A 275 17.71 -8.17 -2.16
C TYR A 275 16.63 -8.99 -2.85
N LEU A 276 15.88 -8.39 -3.76
CA LEU A 276 14.67 -8.97 -4.34
C LEU A 276 14.78 -9.19 -5.85
N GLY A 277 16.00 -9.17 -6.41
CA GLY A 277 16.28 -9.55 -7.80
C GLY A 277 15.51 -8.76 -8.86
N LEU A 278 15.33 -7.47 -8.62
CA LEU A 278 15.03 -6.53 -9.70
C LEU A 278 16.18 -6.55 -10.72
N SER A 279 15.86 -6.62 -12.01
CA SER A 279 16.86 -6.68 -13.09
C SER A 279 17.73 -5.41 -13.12
N ASP A 280 19.02 -5.57 -13.39
CA ASP A 280 19.95 -4.44 -13.58
C ASP A 280 19.57 -3.59 -14.82
N SER A 281 18.76 -4.13 -15.73
CA SER A 281 18.24 -3.39 -16.88
C SER A 281 17.10 -2.43 -16.54
N VAL A 282 16.49 -2.58 -15.36
CA VAL A 282 15.44 -1.68 -14.88
C VAL A 282 16.11 -0.43 -14.36
N ASP A 283 15.82 0.70 -15.00
CA ASP A 283 16.30 2.04 -14.63
C ASP A 283 17.79 2.07 -14.22
N PRO A 284 18.72 1.76 -15.15
CA PRO A 284 20.12 1.49 -14.83
C PRO A 284 20.92 2.74 -14.43
N PHE A 285 20.38 3.94 -14.68
CA PHE A 285 21.09 5.21 -14.47
C PHE A 285 20.78 5.87 -13.13
N LEU A 286 19.97 5.22 -12.29
CA LEU A 286 19.64 5.73 -10.97
C LEU A 286 20.88 5.78 -10.06
N CYS A 287 20.94 6.79 -9.17
CA CYS A 287 22.06 6.94 -8.25
C CYS A 287 22.07 5.79 -7.24
N ARG A 288 23.23 5.13 -7.07
CA ARG A 288 23.38 4.10 -6.05
C ARG A 288 23.42 4.75 -4.67
N ASP A 289 22.49 4.35 -3.83
CA ASP A 289 22.49 4.73 -2.42
C ASP A 289 23.55 3.98 -1.61
N ASN A 290 23.82 4.44 -0.39
CA ASN A 290 24.78 3.78 0.49
C ASN A 290 24.26 2.42 0.97
N ASP A 291 25.10 1.38 0.91
CA ASP A 291 24.76 0.01 1.32
C ASP A 291 24.18 -0.08 2.74
N GLN A 292 24.67 0.73 3.67
CA GLN A 292 24.17 0.78 5.04
C GLN A 292 22.73 1.29 5.10
N THR A 293 22.37 2.32 4.33
CA THR A 293 21.01 2.86 4.26
C THR A 293 20.03 1.81 3.75
N LEU A 294 20.44 1.05 2.72
CA LEU A 294 19.62 -0.03 2.15
C LEU A 294 19.45 -1.18 3.15
N ASP A 295 20.54 -1.56 3.84
CA ASP A 295 20.53 -2.57 4.91
C ASP A 295 19.57 -2.18 6.04
N ASP A 296 19.61 -0.91 6.49
CA ASP A 296 18.76 -0.40 7.56
C ASP A 296 17.29 -0.32 7.14
N PHE A 297 17.03 0.16 5.91
CA PHE A 297 15.69 0.23 5.35
C PHE A 297 15.03 -1.15 5.30
N ILE A 298 15.67 -2.13 4.68
CA ILE A 298 15.06 -3.46 4.53
C ILE A 298 14.99 -4.21 5.87
N THR A 299 15.95 -3.99 6.78
CA THR A 299 15.90 -4.53 8.15
C THR A 299 14.65 -4.04 8.86
N LYS A 300 14.36 -2.73 8.77
CA LYS A 300 13.14 -2.16 9.33
C LYS A 300 11.87 -2.76 8.70
N ILE A 301 11.82 -2.89 7.37
CA ILE A 301 10.68 -3.52 6.67
C ILE A 301 10.44 -4.96 7.17
N LEU A 302 11.49 -5.71 7.49
CA LEU A 302 11.38 -7.08 8.00
C LEU A 302 10.98 -7.15 9.49
N GLU A 303 11.32 -6.13 10.27
CA GLU A 303 10.91 -5.97 11.67
C GLU A 303 9.44 -5.56 11.79
N ASP A 304 8.94 -4.76 10.84
CA ASP A 304 7.52 -4.43 10.69
C ASP A 304 6.68 -5.68 10.32
N GLN A 305 5.35 -5.62 10.49
CA GLN A 305 4.45 -6.68 10.00
C GLN A 305 3.99 -6.38 8.57
N ASP A 306 3.31 -7.33 7.90
CA ASP A 306 2.83 -7.18 6.52
C ASP A 306 2.01 -5.90 6.27
N MET A 307 1.20 -5.48 7.24
CA MET A 307 0.40 -4.24 7.20
C MET A 307 0.99 -3.13 8.11
N GLY A 308 2.25 -3.25 8.52
CA GLY A 308 2.88 -2.36 9.50
C GLY A 308 2.55 -2.72 10.94
N THR A 309 2.64 -1.76 11.88
CA THR A 309 2.16 -1.95 13.26
C THR A 309 0.63 -2.02 13.24
N VAL A 310 0.05 -3.17 13.63
CA VAL A 310 -1.39 -3.50 13.59
C VAL A 310 -2.23 -2.63 14.53
N SER A 311 -2.28 -1.33 14.30
CA SER A 311 -3.15 -0.43 15.06
C SER A 311 -4.02 0.37 14.08
N HIS A 312 -5.29 -0.04 13.98
CA HIS A 312 -6.39 0.80 13.51
C HIS A 312 -6.53 2.08 14.38
N SER A 313 -5.70 2.25 15.42
CA SER A 313 -5.59 3.41 16.28
C SER A 313 -4.57 4.46 15.83
N THR A 314 -3.80 4.23 14.76
CA THR A 314 -2.79 5.20 14.30
C THR A 314 -3.41 6.46 13.69
N LEU A 315 -2.87 7.61 14.09
CA LEU A 315 -3.22 8.90 13.52
C LEU A 315 -2.49 9.06 12.18
N VAL A 316 -3.23 9.36 11.12
CA VAL A 316 -2.69 9.54 9.77
C VAL A 316 -1.83 10.81 9.73
N GLY A 317 -0.52 10.68 9.96
CA GLY A 317 0.52 11.72 9.88
C GLY A 317 1.04 12.06 8.47
N SER A 318 0.58 13.14 7.86
CA SER A 318 0.75 13.52 6.45
C SER A 318 2.16 13.92 5.99
N GLY A 319 3.19 13.61 6.78
CA GLY A 319 4.59 13.94 6.52
C GLY A 319 5.54 13.35 7.57
N SER A 320 6.85 13.45 7.30
CA SER A 320 7.92 13.10 8.24
C SER A 320 8.45 14.38 8.90
N TYR A 321 8.49 14.44 10.23
CA TYR A 321 8.92 15.59 11.00
C TYR A 321 10.26 15.34 11.71
N LYS A 322 11.19 16.30 11.61
CA LYS A 322 12.47 16.24 12.34
C LYS A 322 12.32 16.19 13.87
N LYS A 323 11.33 16.90 14.43
CA LYS A 323 10.99 16.86 15.86
C LYS A 323 9.50 17.10 16.05
N ILE A 324 8.84 16.21 16.77
CA ILE A 324 7.43 16.38 17.14
C ILE A 324 7.30 17.44 18.24
N ASN A 325 6.41 18.40 17.99
CA ASN A 325 6.09 19.49 18.90
C ASN A 325 4.58 19.79 18.82
N LEU A 326 4.08 20.77 19.57
CA LEU A 326 2.66 21.14 19.52
C LEU A 326 2.21 21.61 18.13
N TRP A 327 3.13 22.18 17.36
CA TRP A 327 2.87 22.64 15.99
C TRP A 327 2.64 21.47 15.02
N THR A 328 3.34 20.35 15.16
CA THR A 328 3.12 19.16 14.30
C THR A 328 1.72 18.58 14.52
N TYR A 329 1.25 18.48 15.78
CA TYR A 329 -0.12 18.04 16.06
C TYR A 329 -1.17 19.01 15.52
N PHE A 330 -0.87 20.32 15.56
CA PHE A 330 -1.72 21.32 14.95
C PHE A 330 -1.77 21.16 13.42
N CYS A 331 -0.65 20.94 12.74
CA CYS A 331 -0.64 20.72 11.29
C CYS A 331 -1.51 19.53 10.88
N GLU A 332 -1.37 18.38 11.57
CA GLU A 332 -2.19 17.19 11.28
C GLU A 332 -3.67 17.44 11.60
N GLY A 333 -3.98 18.03 12.75
CA GLY A 333 -5.35 18.39 13.09
C GLY A 333 -5.96 19.37 12.09
N HIS A 334 -5.15 20.27 11.53
CA HIS A 334 -5.60 21.25 10.55
C HIS A 334 -5.90 20.59 9.21
N LEU A 335 -5.08 19.63 8.80
CA LEU A 335 -5.33 18.81 7.62
C LEU A 335 -6.62 18.01 7.79
N GLN A 336 -6.82 17.35 8.94
CA GLN A 336 -8.05 16.61 9.25
C GLN A 336 -9.29 17.51 9.23
N MET A 337 -9.18 18.74 9.73
CA MET A 337 -10.26 19.74 9.63
C MET A 337 -10.59 20.08 8.17
N LYS A 338 -9.57 20.26 7.31
CA LYS A 338 -9.79 20.54 5.88
C LYS A 338 -10.46 19.37 5.16
N VAL A 339 -10.04 18.14 5.47
CA VAL A 339 -10.63 16.90 4.93
C VAL A 339 -12.11 16.78 5.33
N ARG A 340 -12.43 17.01 6.61
CA ARG A 340 -13.82 16.95 7.10
C ARG A 340 -14.69 18.07 6.56
N PHE A 341 -14.11 19.25 6.31
CA PHE A 341 -14.85 20.44 5.92
C PHE A 341 -14.32 21.08 4.62
N PRO A 342 -14.37 20.39 3.47
CA PRO A 342 -13.72 20.82 2.22
C PRO A 342 -14.25 22.15 1.66
N LYS A 343 -15.50 22.50 1.96
CA LYS A 343 -16.10 23.79 1.55
C LYS A 343 -15.99 24.86 2.64
N LEU A 344 -16.25 24.49 3.90
CA LEU A 344 -16.33 25.44 5.02
C LEU A 344 -14.96 25.89 5.52
N HIS A 345 -13.91 25.08 5.38
CA HIS A 345 -12.56 25.47 5.79
C HIS A 345 -12.01 26.68 5.01
N LYS A 346 -12.63 27.04 3.88
CA LYS A 346 -12.24 28.25 3.12
C LYS A 346 -12.61 29.54 3.86
N CYS A 347 -13.55 29.50 4.79
CA CYS A 347 -13.93 30.63 5.64
C CYS A 347 -13.12 30.62 6.95
N ILE A 348 -12.11 31.49 7.03
CA ILE A 348 -11.19 31.57 8.18
C ILE A 348 -11.95 31.85 9.50
N LEU A 349 -13.02 32.64 9.45
CA LEU A 349 -13.82 32.98 10.63
C LEU A 349 -14.50 31.75 11.27
N LEU A 350 -14.74 30.68 10.50
CA LEU A 350 -15.34 29.45 11.01
C LEU A 350 -14.32 28.50 11.64
N TRP A 351 -13.02 28.74 11.43
CA TRP A 351 -11.98 27.80 11.87
C TRP A 351 -12.09 27.41 13.34
N PRO A 352 -12.30 28.32 14.32
CA PRO A 352 -12.38 27.91 15.72
C PRO A 352 -13.50 26.89 15.99
N VAL A 353 -14.63 27.03 15.30
CA VAL A 353 -15.78 26.12 15.42
C VAL A 353 -15.49 24.80 14.72
N LEU A 354 -14.97 24.84 13.49
CA LEU A 354 -14.63 23.64 12.71
C LEU A 354 -13.57 22.80 13.41
N TRP A 355 -12.58 23.44 14.03
CA TRP A 355 -11.56 22.80 14.86
C TRP A 355 -12.16 22.09 16.05
N SER A 356 -13.07 22.75 16.77
CA SER A 356 -13.75 22.18 17.94
C SER A 356 -14.54 20.93 17.54
N ILE A 357 -15.28 20.98 16.43
CA ILE A 357 -16.03 19.83 15.92
C ILE A 357 -15.06 18.70 15.51
N THR A 358 -14.01 19.03 14.75
CA THR A 358 -13.01 18.04 14.31
C THR A 358 -12.36 17.34 15.50
N PHE A 359 -12.01 18.08 16.55
CA PHE A 359 -11.41 17.53 17.76
C PHE A 359 -12.39 16.64 18.55
N VAL A 360 -13.65 17.04 18.70
CA VAL A 360 -14.67 16.22 19.36
C VAL A 360 -14.93 14.93 18.58
N CYS A 361 -15.09 15.01 17.26
CA CYS A 361 -15.23 13.82 16.42
C CYS A 361 -14.00 12.92 16.51
N PHE A 362 -12.79 13.49 16.52
CA PHE A 362 -11.56 12.73 16.66
C PHE A 362 -11.50 11.98 18.00
N LEU A 363 -11.85 12.64 19.12
CA LEU A 363 -11.92 12.00 20.44
C LEU A 363 -12.99 10.90 20.48
N TRP A 364 -14.16 11.17 19.90
CA TRP A 364 -15.26 10.20 19.83
C TRP A 364 -14.86 8.97 19.01
N ASN A 365 -14.30 9.15 17.81
CA ASN A 365 -13.82 8.04 16.98
C ASN A 365 -12.69 7.25 17.68
N THR A 366 -11.77 7.95 18.34
CA THR A 366 -10.65 7.31 19.07
C THR A 366 -11.16 6.39 20.18
N HIS A 367 -12.17 6.81 20.93
CA HIS A 367 -12.69 6.03 22.05
C HIS A 367 -13.72 4.97 21.62
N HIS A 368 -14.67 5.33 20.75
CA HIS A 368 -15.82 4.48 20.40
C HIS A 368 -15.52 3.49 19.28
N TYR A 369 -14.74 3.87 18.26
CA TYR A 369 -14.48 3.02 17.10
C TYR A 369 -13.10 2.36 17.18
N ARG A 370 -12.09 3.11 17.62
CA ARG A 370 -10.71 2.60 17.68
C ARG A 370 -10.36 1.93 19.01
N HIS A 371 -11.25 1.98 19.99
CA HIS A 371 -11.06 1.44 21.34
C HIS A 371 -9.68 1.79 21.94
N SER A 372 -9.23 3.03 21.71
CA SER A 372 -7.90 3.53 22.11
C SER A 372 -8.03 4.84 22.90
N THR A 373 -6.92 5.34 23.42
CA THR A 373 -6.87 6.62 24.13
C THR A 373 -6.14 7.70 23.33
N LEU A 374 -6.41 8.97 23.64
CA LEU A 374 -5.67 10.09 23.08
C LEU A 374 -4.16 9.97 23.34
N LYS A 375 -3.78 9.51 24.54
CA LYS A 375 -2.38 9.36 24.93
C LYS A 375 -1.69 8.30 24.07
N ASP A 376 -2.35 7.16 23.87
CA ASP A 376 -1.80 6.07 23.07
C ASP A 376 -1.71 6.47 21.60
N THR A 377 -2.73 7.15 21.08
CA THR A 377 -2.74 7.67 19.70
C THR A 377 -1.60 8.68 19.45
N LEU A 378 -1.33 9.57 20.40
CA LEU A 378 -0.22 10.53 20.30
C LEU A 378 1.15 9.85 20.46
N ALA A 379 1.25 8.83 21.30
CA ALA A 379 2.45 8.02 21.46
C ALA A 379 2.77 7.23 20.18
N ASP A 380 1.76 6.61 19.57
CA ASP A 380 1.85 5.92 18.29
C ASP A 380 2.34 6.87 17.19
N PHE A 381 1.72 8.05 17.04
CA PHE A 381 2.18 9.06 16.08
C PHE A 381 3.65 9.43 16.29
N ARG A 382 4.09 9.52 17.55
CA ARG A 382 5.49 9.83 17.87
C ARG A 382 6.46 8.72 17.47
N ASN A 383 6.07 7.48 17.69
CA ASN A 383 6.86 6.30 17.32
C ASN A 383 6.91 6.14 15.79
N THR A 384 5.79 6.30 15.09
CA THR A 384 5.74 6.26 13.62
C THR A 384 6.66 7.30 13.00
N ASN A 385 6.62 8.54 13.50
CA ASN A 385 7.44 9.61 12.96
C ASN A 385 8.94 9.42 13.23
N SER A 386 9.34 8.86 14.38
CA SER A 386 10.76 8.49 14.58
C SER A 386 11.18 7.41 13.59
N ASN A 387 10.28 6.48 13.27
CA ASN A 387 10.55 5.41 12.34
C ASN A 387 10.71 5.94 10.91
N SER A 388 9.96 6.96 10.48
CA SER A 388 10.05 7.52 9.13
C SER A 388 11.32 8.35 8.86
N GLN A 389 12.16 8.64 9.86
CA GLN A 389 13.36 9.48 9.70
C GLN A 389 14.52 8.83 8.93
N LEU A 390 14.52 7.50 8.71
CA LEU A 390 15.57 6.83 7.94
C LEU A 390 15.67 7.36 6.50
N ILE A 391 14.55 7.83 5.95
CA ILE A 391 14.48 8.44 4.63
C ILE A 391 13.99 9.87 4.82
N LYS A 392 14.79 10.85 4.41
CA LYS A 392 14.37 12.25 4.42
C LYS A 392 13.44 12.49 3.24
N ILE A 393 12.15 12.54 3.51
CA ILE A 393 11.13 12.77 2.48
C ILE A 393 10.61 14.20 2.64
N PHE A 394 10.52 14.93 1.53
CA PHE A 394 10.11 16.34 1.46
C PHE A 394 11.08 17.36 2.11
N GLU A 395 12.18 16.92 2.74
CA GLU A 395 13.19 17.79 3.38
C GLU A 395 14.42 18.14 2.51
N ASN A 396 14.47 17.76 1.23
CA ASN A 396 15.56 18.22 0.36
C ASN A 396 15.43 19.72 0.10
N GLN A 397 16.45 20.44 0.57
CA GLN A 397 16.65 21.88 0.44
C GLN A 397 16.78 22.26 -1.03
N ASP A 398 16.27 23.44 -1.37
CA ASP A 398 16.78 24.21 -2.51
C ASP A 398 18.29 24.44 -2.38
#